data_AF-A0A960DNT4-F1
#
_entry.id   AF-A0A960DNT4-F1
#
_cell.length_a   1.000
_cell.length_b   1.000
_cell.length_c   1.000
_cell.angle_alpha   90.00
_cell.angle_beta   90.00
_cell.angle_gamma   90.00
#
_symmetry.space_group_name_H-M   'P 1'
#
loop_
_entity.id
_entity.type
_entity.pdbx_description
1 polymer ?
#
loop_
_entity_poly.entity_id
_entity_poly.type
_entity_poly.pdbx_seq_one_letter_code
_entity_poly.pdbx_strand_id
1 'polypeptide(L)'
;RTLMAGLACDPEHPDEDDHHGDLRSALTAALLDGHGDEARRLFEQVLLTDPAPDSSWTTWHLIDIGLAALAAGIPAAELRSRYLDGWLAAQVVGPFVARHLEGPLRLADGDPAGAVAALREVLSPPDPSVFVPIVGSLQTQLAAALLATGERPAALEAARAAVTTLSRWPGWRRDRAEALVRRLEGSTRADGELTAREREVASLIAEGLTNGQLAERLYISPKTAAVHVSNILTKLGLSSRVEIAAWAVRHGLLREAG
;
A
#
# COMPACT_ATOMS: atom_id res chain seq x y z
N ARG A 1 9.54 -10.76 31.86
CA ARG A 1 10.94 -11.08 32.24
C ARG A 1 11.19 -12.51 31.77
N THR A 2 11.95 -12.84 30.75
CA THR A 2 12.99 -12.13 30.01
C THR A 2 13.13 -12.88 28.68
N LEU A 3 13.03 -12.18 27.55
CA LEU A 3 13.52 -12.60 26.23
C LEU A 3 13.74 -11.30 25.41
N MET A 4 14.57 -10.43 25.99
CA MET A 4 15.27 -9.32 25.35
C MET A 4 16.76 -9.60 25.60
N ALA A 5 17.27 -10.65 24.96
CA ALA A 5 18.66 -11.04 25.03
C ALA A 5 19.05 -11.61 23.66
N GLY A 6 19.78 -10.79 22.90
CA GLY A 6 20.17 -11.07 21.53
C GLY A 6 20.59 -9.84 20.72
N LEU A 7 20.91 -8.72 21.38
CA LEU A 7 21.82 -7.69 20.87
C LEU A 7 23.15 -7.94 21.57
N ALA A 8 23.99 -8.79 21.01
CA ALA A 8 25.38 -8.86 21.42
C ALA A 8 26.19 -8.24 20.28
N CYS A 9 26.67 -7.02 20.50
CA CYS A 9 27.72 -6.42 19.68
C CYS A 9 28.92 -7.37 19.65
N ASP A 10 29.50 -7.53 18.46
CA ASP A 10 30.80 -8.13 18.28
C ASP A 10 31.85 -7.20 18.93
N PRO A 11 32.62 -7.65 19.94
CA PRO A 11 33.52 -6.79 20.70
C PRO A 11 34.80 -6.37 19.94
N GLU A 12 35.01 -6.81 18.69
CA GLU A 12 36.23 -6.51 17.94
C GLU A 12 36.21 -5.19 17.12
N HIS A 13 35.05 -4.52 16.98
CA HIS A 13 34.94 -3.26 16.22
C HIS A 13 34.01 -2.24 16.91
N PRO A 14 34.50 -1.45 17.89
CA PRO A 14 33.59 -0.75 18.81
C PRO A 14 33.00 0.59 18.34
N ASP A 15 33.43 1.20 17.22
CA ASP A 15 33.11 2.64 17.00
C ASP A 15 32.82 3.11 15.55
N GLU A 16 32.69 2.24 14.53
CA GLU A 16 32.37 2.69 13.15
C GLU A 16 31.01 2.22 12.59
N ASP A 17 30.30 1.28 13.23
CA ASP A 17 29.13 0.60 12.62
C ASP A 17 27.73 1.13 13.04
N ASP A 18 27.62 2.03 14.03
CA ASP A 18 26.31 2.34 14.63
C ASP A 18 25.48 3.39 13.85
N HIS A 19 26.13 4.25 13.05
CA HIS A 19 25.42 5.31 12.30
C HIS A 19 24.62 4.80 11.08
N HIS A 20 25.05 3.68 10.48
CA HIS A 20 24.39 3.12 9.30
C HIS A 20 23.12 2.33 9.66
N GLY A 21 23.15 1.59 10.78
CA GLY A 21 21.96 0.96 11.35
C GLY A 21 20.87 1.97 11.70
N ASP A 22 21.27 3.15 12.19
CA ASP A 22 20.36 4.25 12.53
C ASP A 22 19.68 4.86 11.31
N LEU A 23 20.39 5.11 10.20
CA LEU A 23 19.79 5.69 8.99
C LEU A 23 18.77 4.77 8.34
N ARG A 24 19.09 3.47 8.20
CA ARG A 24 18.15 2.52 7.59
C ARG A 24 16.93 2.25 8.49
N SER A 25 17.13 2.26 9.82
CA SER A 25 16.03 2.18 10.80
C SER A 25 15.16 3.43 10.80
N ALA A 26 15.75 4.63 10.74
CA ALA A 26 15.05 5.90 10.64
C ALA A 26 14.26 6.01 9.33
N LEU A 27 14.85 5.55 8.22
CA LEU A 27 14.17 5.46 6.93
C LEU A 27 12.91 4.59 7.04
N THR A 28 13.07 3.41 7.63
CA THR A 28 11.96 2.48 7.84
C THR A 28 10.88 3.13 8.72
N ALA A 29 11.26 3.78 9.83
CA ALA A 29 10.33 4.48 10.72
C ALA A 29 9.56 5.62 10.03
N ALA A 30 10.26 6.50 9.31
CA ALA A 30 9.64 7.59 8.55
C ALA A 30 8.62 7.07 7.54
N LEU A 31 8.90 5.90 6.94
CA LEU A 31 7.98 5.22 6.04
C LEU A 31 6.78 4.60 6.76
N LEU A 32 6.97 4.01 7.95
CA LEU A 32 5.87 3.48 8.75
C LEU A 32 4.90 4.59 9.19
N ASP A 33 5.42 5.79 9.45
CA ASP A 33 4.66 6.94 9.92
C ASP A 33 4.04 7.77 8.77
N GLY A 34 4.28 7.39 7.51
CA GLY A 34 3.73 8.08 6.34
C GLY A 34 4.43 9.41 6.02
N HIS A 35 5.63 9.63 6.54
CA HIS A 35 6.44 10.81 6.26
C HIS A 35 7.24 10.64 4.96
N GLY A 36 6.55 10.71 3.82
CA GLY A 36 7.12 10.44 2.49
C GLY A 36 8.31 11.30 2.10
N ASP A 37 8.28 12.61 2.40
CA ASP A 37 9.40 13.52 2.10
C ASP A 37 10.65 13.20 2.93
N GLU A 38 10.44 12.88 4.21
CA GLU A 38 11.51 12.50 5.13
C GLU A 38 12.11 11.16 4.75
N ALA A 39 11.25 10.20 4.39
CA ALA A 39 11.68 8.91 3.88
C ALA A 39 12.49 9.05 2.59
N ARG A 40 12.08 9.91 1.66
CA ARG A 40 12.85 10.17 0.44
C ARG A 40 14.25 10.72 0.77
N ARG A 41 14.32 11.69 1.68
CA ARG A 41 15.59 12.27 2.14
C ARG A 41 16.49 11.22 2.78
N LEU A 42 15.95 10.39 3.67
CA LEU A 42 16.69 9.33 4.35
C LEU A 42 17.13 8.23 3.37
N PHE A 43 16.31 7.90 2.37
CA PHE A 43 16.68 6.96 1.31
C PHE A 43 17.87 7.47 0.50
N GLU A 44 17.85 8.74 0.10
CA GLU A 44 19.00 9.36 -0.58
C GLU A 44 20.25 9.36 0.30
N GLN A 45 20.12 9.62 1.60
CA GLN A 45 21.23 9.53 2.54
C GLN A 45 21.79 8.11 2.63
N VAL A 46 20.94 7.08 2.77
CA VAL A 46 21.37 5.68 2.77
C VAL A 46 22.17 5.37 1.49
N LEU A 47 21.68 5.74 0.31
CA LEU A 47 22.42 5.46 -0.93
C LEU A 47 23.77 6.17 -1.04
N LEU A 48 23.94 7.32 -0.38
CA LEU A 48 25.14 8.16 -0.48
C LEU A 48 26.19 7.81 0.57
N THR A 49 25.75 7.52 1.80
CA THR A 49 26.65 7.42 2.96
C THR A 49 26.88 5.99 3.40
N ASP A 50 25.96 5.09 3.08
CA ASP A 50 26.01 3.71 3.57
C ASP A 50 26.81 2.84 2.60
N PRO A 51 27.94 2.24 3.01
CA PRO A 51 28.60 1.23 2.20
C PRO A 51 27.61 0.07 1.98
N ALA A 52 27.42 -0.32 0.72
CA ALA A 52 26.50 -1.41 0.40
C ALA A 52 26.89 -2.67 1.20
N PRO A 53 25.95 -3.29 1.94
CA PRO A 53 26.27 -4.11 3.10
C PRO A 53 27.08 -5.36 2.75
N ASP A 54 28.21 -5.51 3.41
CA ASP A 54 29.18 -6.60 3.25
C ASP A 54 28.64 -7.95 3.75
N SER A 55 27.56 -7.95 4.54
CA SER A 55 27.00 -9.14 5.17
C SER A 55 25.48 -9.30 4.98
N SER A 56 25.06 -10.56 4.85
CA SER A 56 23.69 -11.00 4.55
C SER A 56 22.69 -10.85 5.71
N TRP A 57 23.12 -10.39 6.89
CA TRP A 57 22.31 -10.33 8.11
C TRP A 57 21.13 -9.34 8.05
N THR A 58 21.01 -8.56 6.97
CA THR A 58 19.93 -7.59 6.75
C THR A 58 19.21 -7.77 5.41
N THR A 59 19.28 -8.95 4.77
CA THR A 59 18.63 -9.20 3.46
C THR A 59 17.15 -8.83 3.44
N TRP A 60 16.42 -9.12 4.52
CA TRP A 60 15.02 -8.72 4.68
C TRP A 60 14.87 -7.19 4.72
N HIS A 61 15.75 -6.48 5.42
CA HIS A 61 15.69 -5.02 5.55
C HIS A 61 15.87 -4.33 4.20
N LEU A 62 16.68 -4.90 3.31
CA LEU A 62 16.85 -4.38 1.94
C LEU A 62 15.57 -4.47 1.10
N ILE A 63 14.83 -5.57 1.23
CA ILE A 63 13.50 -5.68 0.60
C ILE A 63 12.56 -4.63 1.22
N ASP A 64 12.59 -4.47 2.54
CA ASP A 64 11.72 -3.51 3.24
C ASP A 64 12.00 -2.06 2.81
N ILE A 65 13.26 -1.67 2.63
CA ILE A 65 13.66 -0.36 2.09
C ILE A 65 13.02 -0.13 0.72
N GLY A 66 13.11 -1.09 -0.20
CA GLY A 66 12.53 -0.95 -1.54
C GLY A 66 11.00 -0.88 -1.52
N LEU A 67 10.35 -1.71 -0.70
CA LEU A 67 8.90 -1.69 -0.51
C LEU A 67 8.42 -0.35 0.05
N ALA A 68 9.17 0.16 1.01
CA ALA A 68 8.83 1.37 1.71
C ALA A 68 9.11 2.60 0.83
N ALA A 69 10.19 2.61 0.05
CA ALA A 69 10.45 3.62 -0.98
C ALA A 69 9.30 3.73 -2.01
N LEU A 70 8.77 2.59 -2.48
CA LEU A 70 7.57 2.58 -3.33
C LEU A 70 6.35 3.17 -2.61
N ALA A 71 6.17 2.88 -1.33
CA ALA A 71 5.09 3.45 -0.53
C ALA A 71 5.20 4.99 -0.36
N ALA A 72 6.43 5.51 -0.31
CA ALA A 72 6.71 6.95 -0.33
C ALA A 72 6.57 7.60 -1.71
N GLY A 73 6.27 6.83 -2.76
CA GLY A 73 6.08 7.35 -4.11
C GLY A 73 7.38 7.56 -4.90
N ILE A 74 8.48 6.94 -4.49
CA ILE A 74 9.70 6.89 -5.31
C ILE A 74 9.39 6.08 -6.58
N PRO A 75 9.65 6.60 -7.80
CA PRO A 75 9.36 5.91 -9.04
C PRO A 75 10.08 4.56 -9.14
N ALA A 76 9.40 3.54 -9.66
CA ALA A 76 9.98 2.21 -9.84
C ALA A 76 11.23 2.21 -10.75
N ALA A 77 11.27 3.07 -11.77
CA ALA A 77 12.46 3.26 -12.61
C ALA A 77 13.67 3.82 -11.83
N GLU A 78 13.41 4.71 -10.86
CA GLU A 78 14.46 5.25 -9.98
C GLU A 78 14.99 4.17 -9.04
N LEU A 79 14.11 3.34 -8.48
CA LEU A 79 14.52 2.20 -7.66
C LEU A 79 15.33 1.17 -8.45
N ARG A 80 14.95 0.84 -9.68
CA ARG A 80 15.75 -0.07 -10.51
C ARG A 80 17.15 0.49 -10.74
N SER A 81 17.25 1.71 -11.27
CA SER A 81 18.54 2.29 -11.66
C SER A 81 19.46 2.63 -10.49
N ARG A 82 18.94 3.23 -9.42
CA ARG A 82 19.78 3.72 -8.30
C ARG A 82 19.98 2.69 -7.20
N TYR A 83 18.96 1.87 -6.92
CA TYR A 83 19.02 0.90 -5.83
C TYR A 83 19.44 -0.49 -6.30
N LEU A 84 18.72 -1.08 -7.27
CA LEU A 84 19.01 -2.45 -7.70
C LEU A 84 20.27 -2.54 -8.57
N ASP A 85 20.30 -1.78 -9.66
CA ASP A 85 21.39 -1.76 -10.64
C ASP A 85 22.59 -0.89 -10.20
N GLY A 86 22.37 -0.09 -9.14
CA GLY A 86 23.38 0.75 -8.52
C GLY A 86 23.88 0.16 -7.21
N TRP A 87 23.34 0.67 -6.10
CA TRP A 87 23.83 0.40 -4.74
C TRP A 87 23.87 -1.11 -4.38
N LEU A 88 22.92 -1.92 -4.86
CA LEU A 88 22.90 -3.38 -4.63
C LEU A 88 23.61 -4.22 -5.68
N ALA A 89 24.05 -3.66 -6.81
CA ALA A 89 24.49 -4.48 -7.96
C ALA A 89 25.73 -5.33 -7.66
N ALA A 90 26.62 -4.84 -6.79
CA ALA A 90 27.82 -5.57 -6.37
C ALA A 90 27.55 -6.60 -5.26
N GLN A 91 26.34 -6.66 -4.72
CA GLN A 91 26.03 -7.43 -3.53
C GLN A 91 25.54 -8.84 -3.87
N VAL A 92 26.04 -9.84 -3.14
CA VAL A 92 25.65 -11.26 -3.29
C VAL A 92 24.13 -11.44 -3.12
N VAL A 93 23.52 -10.62 -2.27
CA VAL A 93 22.07 -10.64 -1.99
C VAL A 93 21.24 -9.84 -2.99
N GLY A 94 21.86 -9.07 -3.89
CA GLY A 94 21.18 -8.21 -4.87
C GLY A 94 20.13 -8.95 -5.70
N PRO A 95 20.45 -10.09 -6.34
CA PRO A 95 19.47 -10.88 -7.10
C PRO A 95 18.30 -11.38 -6.25
N PHE A 96 18.55 -11.72 -4.98
CA PHE A 96 17.50 -12.14 -4.05
C PHE A 96 16.56 -10.99 -3.73
N VAL A 97 17.08 -9.79 -3.43
CA VAL A 97 16.28 -8.60 -3.15
C VAL A 97 15.47 -8.19 -4.39
N ALA A 98 16.12 -8.16 -5.57
CA ALA A 98 15.47 -7.82 -6.84
C ALA A 98 14.28 -8.74 -7.13
N ARG A 99 14.43 -10.05 -6.94
CA ARG A 99 13.34 -11.03 -7.12
C ARG A 99 12.12 -10.73 -6.25
N HIS A 100 12.31 -10.29 -5.00
CA HIS A 100 11.20 -9.97 -4.08
C HIS A 100 10.58 -8.58 -4.35
N LEU A 101 11.32 -7.67 -4.99
CA LEU A 101 10.83 -6.34 -5.38
C LEU A 101 10.23 -6.32 -6.79
N GLU A 102 10.44 -7.35 -7.61
CA GLU A 102 9.98 -7.37 -9.00
C GLU A 102 8.47 -7.19 -9.12
N GLY A 103 7.68 -7.93 -8.34
CA GLY A 103 6.23 -7.80 -8.36
C GLY A 103 5.72 -6.41 -7.91
N PRO A 104 6.20 -5.89 -6.76
CA PRO A 104 5.93 -4.51 -6.34
C PRO A 104 6.28 -3.44 -7.40
N LEU A 105 7.44 -3.57 -8.04
CA LEU A 105 7.88 -2.64 -9.09
C LEU A 105 6.99 -2.71 -10.33
N ARG A 106 6.65 -3.91 -10.80
CA ARG A 106 5.71 -4.08 -11.92
C ARG A 106 4.33 -3.51 -11.63
N LEU A 107 3.83 -3.69 -10.41
CA LEU A 107 2.56 -3.09 -10.00
C LEU A 107 2.62 -1.57 -10.05
N ALA A 108 3.73 -0.98 -9.59
CA ALA A 108 3.95 0.47 -9.64
C ALA A 108 4.09 1.01 -11.09
N ASP A 109 4.62 0.22 -12.01
CA ASP A 109 4.69 0.55 -13.45
C ASP A 109 3.36 0.36 -14.20
N GLY A 110 2.30 -0.11 -13.53
CA GLY A 110 1.02 -0.37 -14.16
C GLY A 110 0.93 -1.70 -14.92
N ASP A 111 1.78 -2.67 -14.59
CA ASP A 111 1.70 -4.06 -15.05
C ASP A 111 1.21 -5.00 -13.93
N PRO A 112 -0.11 -5.01 -13.63
CA PRO A 112 -0.65 -5.84 -12.57
C PRO A 112 -0.57 -7.35 -12.90
N ALA A 113 -0.60 -7.74 -14.18
CA ALA A 113 -0.53 -9.15 -14.58
C ALA A 113 0.88 -9.72 -14.33
N GLY A 114 1.93 -8.99 -14.76
CA GLY A 114 3.31 -9.37 -14.47
C GLY A 114 3.65 -9.28 -12.98
N ALA A 115 3.01 -8.36 -12.24
CA ALA A 115 3.12 -8.29 -10.79
C ALA A 115 2.55 -9.54 -10.10
N VAL A 116 1.36 -10.01 -10.50
CA VAL A 116 0.76 -11.26 -9.99
C VAL A 116 1.70 -12.44 -10.20
N ALA A 117 2.28 -12.57 -11.40
CA ALA A 117 3.21 -13.65 -11.72
C ALA A 117 4.44 -13.66 -10.79
N ALA A 118 5.11 -12.51 -10.65
CA ALA A 118 6.29 -12.38 -9.78
C ALA A 118 5.96 -12.58 -8.28
N LEU A 119 4.83 -12.05 -7.81
CA LEU A 119 4.45 -12.19 -6.40
C LEU A 119 4.07 -13.63 -6.05
N ARG A 120 3.39 -14.36 -6.94
CA ARG A 120 3.10 -15.78 -6.73
C ARG A 120 4.37 -16.61 -6.63
N GLU A 121 5.38 -16.30 -7.45
CA GLU A 121 6.69 -16.99 -7.45
C GLU A 121 7.38 -16.92 -6.07
N VAL A 122 7.37 -15.75 -5.42
CA VAL A 122 8.04 -15.56 -4.13
C VAL A 122 7.18 -15.90 -2.90
N LEU A 123 5.88 -16.16 -3.08
CA LEU A 123 4.93 -16.42 -1.99
C LEU A 123 4.46 -17.89 -1.91
N SER A 124 4.89 -18.78 -2.81
CA SER A 124 4.42 -20.18 -2.85
C SER A 124 5.55 -21.21 -3.00
N PRO A 125 6.12 -21.71 -1.89
CA PRO A 125 6.03 -21.14 -0.53
C PRO A 125 6.96 -19.91 -0.38
N PRO A 126 6.73 -19.04 0.64
CA PRO A 126 7.66 -17.97 0.94
C PRO A 126 9.02 -18.53 1.40
N ASP A 127 10.10 -17.88 0.99
CA ASP A 127 11.45 -18.22 1.43
C ASP A 127 11.58 -18.01 2.96
N PRO A 128 12.09 -18.99 3.72
CA PRO A 128 12.16 -18.91 5.18
C PRO A 128 13.11 -17.81 5.70
N SER A 129 14.00 -17.30 4.86
CA SER A 129 14.88 -16.17 5.21
C SER A 129 14.18 -14.81 5.16
N VAL A 130 12.98 -14.74 4.57
CA VAL A 130 12.20 -13.50 4.49
C VAL A 130 11.45 -13.27 5.78
N PHE A 131 11.68 -12.10 6.38
CA PHE A 131 11.02 -11.71 7.62
C PHE A 131 9.49 -11.66 7.45
N VAL A 132 8.74 -12.24 8.40
CA VAL A 132 7.29 -12.46 8.30
C VAL A 132 6.48 -11.19 7.94
N PRO A 133 6.76 -10.00 8.49
CA PRO A 133 6.09 -8.77 8.07
C PRO A 133 6.26 -8.39 6.59
N ILE A 134 7.39 -8.75 5.99
CA ILE A 134 7.64 -8.53 4.56
C ILE A 134 6.78 -9.49 3.74
N VAL A 135 6.68 -10.76 4.15
CA VAL A 135 5.74 -11.72 3.54
C VAL A 135 4.31 -11.17 3.54
N GLY A 136 3.85 -10.62 4.68
CA GLY A 136 2.54 -9.99 4.76
C GLY A 136 2.37 -8.76 3.86
N SER A 137 3.43 -7.97 3.69
CA SER A 137 3.44 -6.82 2.78
C SER A 137 3.37 -7.25 1.31
N LEU A 138 4.10 -8.29 0.93
CA LEU A 138 4.06 -8.89 -0.41
C LEU A 138 2.69 -9.52 -0.69
N GLN A 139 2.07 -10.21 0.27
CA GLN A 139 0.70 -10.72 0.15
C GLN A 139 -0.32 -9.59 -0.04
N THR A 140 -0.14 -8.46 0.65
CA THR A 140 -0.97 -7.25 0.44
C THR A 140 -0.83 -6.70 -0.97
N GLN A 141 0.37 -6.71 -1.53
CA GLN A 141 0.60 -6.29 -2.92
C GLN A 141 0.06 -7.28 -3.93
N LEU A 142 0.14 -8.59 -3.65
CA LEU A 142 -0.50 -9.61 -4.48
C LEU A 142 -2.00 -9.38 -4.54
N ALA A 143 -2.63 -9.11 -3.40
CA ALA A 143 -4.05 -8.77 -3.33
C ALA A 143 -4.39 -7.51 -4.15
N ALA A 144 -3.54 -6.48 -4.10
CA ALA A 144 -3.73 -5.27 -4.89
C ALA A 144 -3.60 -5.51 -6.40
N ALA A 145 -2.62 -6.31 -6.82
CA ALA A 145 -2.40 -6.69 -8.22
C ALA A 145 -3.56 -7.56 -8.75
N LEU A 146 -4.00 -8.57 -7.99
CA LEU A 146 -5.17 -9.41 -8.33
C LEU A 146 -6.46 -8.60 -8.45
N LEU A 147 -6.64 -7.60 -7.59
CA LEU A 147 -7.79 -6.71 -7.72
C LEU A 147 -7.71 -5.85 -8.99
N ALA A 148 -6.51 -5.39 -9.37
CA ALA A 148 -6.30 -4.64 -10.60
C ALA A 148 -6.49 -5.49 -11.87
N THR A 149 -6.26 -6.81 -11.81
CA THR A 149 -6.60 -7.75 -12.90
C THR A 149 -8.07 -8.19 -12.90
N GLY A 150 -8.87 -7.78 -11.91
CA GLY A 150 -10.28 -8.16 -11.78
C GLY A 150 -10.52 -9.51 -11.09
N GLU A 151 -9.47 -10.19 -10.61
CA GLU A 151 -9.54 -11.47 -9.88
C GLU A 151 -9.95 -11.26 -8.41
N ARG A 152 -11.14 -10.69 -8.20
CA ARG A 152 -11.61 -10.26 -6.87
C ARG A 152 -11.60 -11.35 -5.79
N PRO A 153 -12.07 -12.60 -6.04
CA PRO A 153 -12.02 -13.65 -5.02
C PRO A 153 -10.60 -13.97 -4.56
N ALA A 154 -9.67 -14.12 -5.51
CA ALA A 154 -8.26 -14.37 -5.22
C ALA A 154 -7.61 -13.17 -4.50
N ALA A 155 -7.99 -11.93 -4.85
CA ALA A 155 -7.54 -10.73 -4.15
C ALA A 155 -7.96 -10.74 -2.66
N LEU A 156 -9.20 -11.17 -2.37
CA LEU A 156 -9.69 -11.27 -0.99
C LEU A 156 -8.95 -12.37 -0.20
N GLU A 157 -8.70 -13.52 -0.82
CA GLU A 157 -7.89 -14.58 -0.21
C GLU A 157 -6.48 -14.09 0.13
N ALA A 158 -5.80 -13.44 -0.81
CA ALA A 158 -4.46 -12.88 -0.57
C ALA A 158 -4.46 -11.79 0.52
N ALA A 159 -5.48 -10.93 0.56
CA ALA A 159 -5.60 -9.90 1.59
C ALA A 159 -5.84 -10.51 2.99
N ARG A 160 -6.67 -11.55 3.09
CA ARG A 160 -6.89 -12.29 4.34
C ARG A 160 -5.64 -13.03 4.78
N ALA A 161 -4.91 -13.65 3.86
CA ALA A 161 -3.62 -14.26 4.14
C ALA A 161 -2.64 -13.23 4.74
N ALA A 162 -2.56 -12.02 4.17
CA ALA A 162 -1.76 -10.93 4.73
C ALA A 162 -2.15 -10.59 6.18
N VAL A 163 -3.45 -10.45 6.46
CA VAL A 163 -3.94 -10.18 7.84
C VAL A 163 -3.55 -11.31 8.81
N THR A 164 -3.66 -12.58 8.38
CA THR A 164 -3.26 -13.73 9.20
C THR A 164 -1.75 -13.73 9.47
N THR A 165 -0.93 -13.55 8.42
CA THR A 165 0.53 -13.45 8.51
C THR A 165 0.97 -12.34 9.47
N LEU A 166 0.28 -11.21 9.45
CA LEU A 166 0.56 -10.02 10.26
C LEU A 166 -0.11 -10.03 11.64
N SER A 167 -0.74 -11.14 12.06
CA SER A 167 -1.51 -11.20 13.30
C SER A 167 -0.73 -10.80 14.56
N ARG A 168 0.59 -11.06 14.61
CA ARG A 168 1.49 -10.68 15.72
C ARG A 168 2.20 -9.34 15.51
N TRP A 169 1.96 -8.65 14.40
CA TRP A 169 2.61 -7.40 14.02
C TRP A 169 1.55 -6.32 13.73
N PRO A 170 0.94 -5.73 14.78
CA PRO A 170 0.02 -4.61 14.62
C PRO A 170 0.74 -3.37 14.05
N GLY A 171 -0.04 -2.46 13.46
CA GLY A 171 0.46 -1.24 12.82
C GLY A 171 0.16 -1.21 11.32
N TRP A 172 0.73 -0.24 10.62
CA TRP A 172 0.32 0.15 9.27
C TRP A 172 0.28 -0.99 8.24
N ARG A 173 1.18 -1.99 8.33
CA ARG A 173 1.17 -3.16 7.42
C ARG A 173 -0.13 -3.94 7.56
N ARG A 174 -0.52 -4.21 8.81
CA ARG A 174 -1.76 -4.89 9.14
C ARG A 174 -2.96 -4.00 8.83
N ASP A 175 -2.90 -2.71 9.18
CA ASP A 175 -3.99 -1.77 8.90
C ASP A 175 -4.27 -1.65 7.40
N ARG A 176 -3.23 -1.66 6.57
CA ARG A 176 -3.33 -1.65 5.10
C ARG A 176 -3.95 -2.94 4.57
N ALA A 177 -3.54 -4.10 5.07
CA ALA A 177 -4.13 -5.39 4.71
C ALA A 177 -5.62 -5.44 5.11
N GLU A 178 -5.96 -5.04 6.33
CA GLU A 178 -7.34 -4.98 6.82
C GLU A 178 -8.18 -3.96 6.05
N ALA A 179 -7.62 -2.80 5.67
CA ALA A 179 -8.31 -1.83 4.82
C ALA A 179 -8.63 -2.42 3.44
N LEU A 180 -7.72 -3.22 2.87
CA LEU A 180 -7.95 -3.90 1.60
C LEU A 180 -9.03 -4.98 1.73
N VAL A 181 -9.03 -5.77 2.81
CA VAL A 181 -10.11 -6.71 3.14
C VAL A 181 -11.44 -5.97 3.24
N ARG A 182 -11.52 -4.88 4.02
CA ARG A 182 -12.75 -4.06 4.14
C ARG A 182 -13.20 -3.49 2.80
N ARG A 183 -12.28 -3.10 1.91
CA ARG A 183 -12.62 -2.62 0.56
C ARG A 183 -13.16 -3.76 -0.32
N LEU A 184 -12.56 -4.93 -0.22
CA LEU A 184 -12.92 -6.11 -0.99
C LEU A 184 -14.30 -6.64 -0.57
N GLU A 185 -14.53 -6.77 0.74
CA GLU A 185 -15.80 -7.14 1.36
C GLU A 185 -16.85 -6.02 1.28
N GLY A 186 -16.41 -4.77 1.28
CA GLY A 186 -17.29 -3.60 1.15
C GLY A 186 -18.00 -3.52 -0.19
N SER A 187 -17.48 -4.13 -1.25
CA SER A 187 -18.27 -4.36 -2.48
C SER A 187 -19.05 -5.68 -2.47
N THR A 188 -18.78 -6.58 -1.53
CA THR A 188 -19.65 -7.76 -1.33
C THR A 188 -20.95 -7.39 -0.60
N ARG A 189 -21.05 -6.19 -0.01
CA ARG A 189 -22.35 -5.52 0.13
C ARG A 189 -22.80 -5.14 -1.27
N ALA A 190 -23.55 -6.06 -1.89
CA ALA A 190 -24.19 -6.00 -3.21
C ALA A 190 -23.71 -4.83 -4.07
N ASP A 191 -22.94 -5.12 -5.12
CA ASP A 191 -22.70 -4.20 -6.24
C ASP A 191 -24.02 -3.44 -6.54
N GLY A 192 -24.07 -2.16 -6.13
CA GLY A 192 -25.31 -1.36 -6.09
C GLY A 192 -25.60 -0.58 -4.81
N GLU A 193 -25.05 -0.93 -3.64
CA GLU A 193 -25.32 -0.18 -2.40
C GLU A 193 -24.29 0.91 -2.09
N LEU A 194 -24.72 2.17 -2.24
CA LEU A 194 -23.97 3.34 -1.77
C LEU A 194 -23.75 3.31 -0.25
N THR A 195 -22.60 3.78 0.22
CA THR A 195 -22.34 4.03 1.66
C THR A 195 -23.25 5.13 2.20
N ALA A 196 -23.33 5.32 3.53
CA ALA A 196 -24.17 6.37 4.12
C ALA A 196 -23.85 7.78 3.57
N ARG A 197 -22.56 8.11 3.43
CA ARG A 197 -22.11 9.40 2.89
C ARG A 197 -22.38 9.51 1.38
N GLU A 198 -22.21 8.44 0.63
CA GLU A 198 -22.54 8.41 -0.80
C GLU A 198 -24.06 8.52 -1.04
N ARG A 199 -24.90 7.92 -0.18
CA ARG A 199 -26.36 8.09 -0.22
C ARG A 199 -26.77 9.53 0.06
N GLU A 200 -26.14 10.17 1.04
CA GLU A 200 -26.37 11.59 1.34
C GLU A 200 -26.00 12.49 0.15
N VAL A 201 -24.84 12.25 -0.48
CA VAL A 201 -24.44 12.98 -1.70
C VAL A 201 -25.41 12.71 -2.86
N ALA A 202 -25.83 11.46 -3.08
CA ALA A 202 -26.78 11.10 -4.14
C ALA A 202 -28.17 11.72 -3.93
N SER A 203 -28.62 11.81 -2.68
CA SER A 203 -29.86 12.49 -2.27
C SER A 203 -29.82 13.98 -2.61
N LEU A 204 -28.76 14.67 -2.21
CA LEU A 204 -28.56 16.10 -2.51
C LEU A 204 -28.41 16.37 -4.02
N ILE A 205 -27.83 15.44 -4.79
CA ILE A 205 -27.80 15.52 -6.25
C ILE A 205 -29.21 15.41 -6.85
N ALA A 206 -30.06 14.54 -6.29
CA ALA A 206 -31.45 14.40 -6.71
C ALA A 206 -32.30 15.64 -6.40
N GLU A 207 -31.92 16.40 -5.36
CA GLU A 207 -32.46 17.74 -5.06
C GLU A 207 -31.94 18.83 -6.01
N GLY A 208 -31.02 18.50 -6.94
CA GLY A 208 -30.51 19.42 -7.96
C GLY A 208 -29.28 20.22 -7.53
N LEU A 209 -28.62 19.87 -6.41
CA LEU A 209 -27.46 20.62 -5.94
C LEU A 209 -26.23 20.42 -6.84
N THR A 210 -25.55 21.53 -7.11
CA THR A 210 -24.23 21.57 -7.78
C THR A 210 -23.11 21.11 -6.85
N ASN A 211 -21.90 20.87 -7.37
CA ASN A 211 -20.74 20.54 -6.54
C ASN A 211 -20.43 21.62 -5.49
N GLY A 212 -20.64 22.90 -5.81
CA GLY A 212 -20.44 24.01 -4.87
C GLY A 212 -21.45 23.96 -3.72
N GLN A 213 -22.73 23.77 -4.04
CA GLN A 213 -23.79 23.66 -3.04
C GLN A 213 -23.68 22.38 -2.21
N LEU A 214 -23.28 21.26 -2.82
CA LEU A 214 -22.93 20.03 -2.12
C LEU A 214 -21.82 20.30 -1.11
N ALA A 215 -20.75 20.96 -1.54
CA ALA A 215 -19.62 21.30 -0.70
C ALA A 215 -20.02 22.15 0.52
N GLU A 216 -20.85 23.18 0.30
CA GLU A 216 -21.40 24.02 1.36
C GLU A 216 -22.27 23.21 2.34
N ARG A 217 -23.22 22.41 1.83
CA ARG A 217 -24.14 21.63 2.65
C ARG A 217 -23.44 20.57 3.50
N LEU A 218 -22.35 20.04 2.96
CA LEU A 218 -21.61 18.91 3.52
C LEU A 218 -20.34 19.33 4.28
N TYR A 219 -20.06 20.63 4.35
CA TYR A 219 -18.85 21.23 4.95
C TYR A 219 -17.54 20.63 4.42
N ILE A 220 -17.43 20.51 3.10
CA ILE A 220 -16.24 19.99 2.39
C ILE A 220 -15.83 20.93 1.24
N SER A 221 -14.71 20.66 0.57
CA SER A 221 -14.33 21.43 -0.62
C SER A 221 -15.12 21.01 -1.87
N PRO A 222 -15.33 21.91 -2.86
CA PRO A 222 -15.92 21.55 -4.16
C PRO A 222 -15.19 20.43 -4.90
N LYS A 223 -13.85 20.35 -4.72
CA LYS A 223 -13.02 19.27 -5.28
C LYS A 223 -13.36 17.94 -4.62
N THR A 224 -13.53 17.90 -3.29
CA THR A 224 -13.95 16.71 -2.55
C THR A 224 -15.36 16.27 -2.95
N ALA A 225 -16.29 17.21 -3.16
CA ALA A 225 -17.62 16.91 -3.69
C ALA A 225 -17.55 16.26 -5.08
N ALA A 226 -16.71 16.77 -5.99
CA ALA A 226 -16.52 16.17 -7.31
C ALA A 226 -15.97 14.73 -7.24
N VAL A 227 -15.04 14.46 -6.31
CA VAL A 227 -14.53 13.10 -6.06
C VAL A 227 -15.64 12.17 -5.58
N HIS A 228 -16.50 12.61 -4.66
CA HIS A 228 -17.65 11.81 -4.23
C HIS A 228 -18.60 11.48 -5.40
N VAL A 229 -18.89 12.45 -6.27
CA VAL A 229 -19.73 12.23 -7.46
C VAL A 229 -19.09 11.20 -8.40
N SER A 230 -17.79 11.33 -8.67
CA SER A 230 -17.07 10.38 -9.53
C SER A 230 -17.09 8.96 -8.96
N ASN A 231 -16.91 8.81 -7.65
CA ASN A 231 -16.94 7.51 -6.99
C ASN A 231 -18.33 6.88 -7.07
N ILE A 232 -19.41 7.67 -6.92
CA ILE A 232 -20.79 7.20 -7.06
C ILE A 232 -21.06 6.74 -8.50
N LEU A 233 -20.63 7.49 -9.52
CA LEU A 233 -20.77 7.11 -10.94
C LEU A 233 -20.11 5.76 -11.20
N THR A 234 -18.84 5.62 -10.82
CA THR A 234 -18.09 4.38 -10.99
C THR A 234 -18.75 3.23 -10.23
N LYS A 235 -19.20 3.47 -9.00
CA LYS A 235 -19.78 2.44 -8.12
C LYS A 235 -21.16 1.96 -8.60
N LEU A 236 -21.93 2.81 -9.26
CA LEU A 236 -23.26 2.47 -9.78
C LEU A 236 -23.24 2.11 -11.28
N GLY A 237 -22.09 2.19 -11.95
CA GLY A 237 -21.98 1.98 -13.39
C GLY A 237 -22.72 3.04 -14.21
N LEU A 238 -22.80 4.27 -13.70
CA LEU A 238 -23.52 5.37 -14.31
C LEU A 238 -22.57 6.33 -15.03
N SER A 239 -23.07 6.96 -16.08
CA SER A 239 -22.30 7.84 -16.97
C SER A 239 -22.49 9.33 -16.68
N SER A 240 -23.53 9.70 -15.91
CA SER A 240 -23.84 11.10 -15.67
C SER A 240 -24.46 11.39 -14.30
N ARG A 241 -24.28 12.64 -13.83
CA ARG A 241 -24.95 13.17 -12.62
C ARG A 241 -26.47 13.01 -12.69
N VAL A 242 -27.06 13.18 -13.87
CA VAL A 242 -28.50 13.02 -14.09
C VAL A 242 -28.92 11.58 -13.83
N GLU A 243 -28.11 10.60 -14.22
CA GLU A 243 -28.36 9.21 -13.89
C GLU A 243 -28.26 8.93 -12.39
N ILE A 244 -27.35 9.61 -11.65
CA ILE A 244 -27.31 9.52 -10.18
C ILE A 244 -28.61 10.03 -9.57
N ALA A 245 -29.10 11.19 -10.02
CA ALA A 245 -30.37 11.75 -9.55
C ALA A 245 -31.53 10.78 -9.81
N ALA A 246 -31.64 10.25 -11.03
CA ALA A 246 -32.66 9.27 -11.40
C ALA A 246 -32.55 7.98 -10.58
N TRP A 247 -31.33 7.51 -10.32
CA TRP A 247 -31.07 6.36 -9.46
C TRP A 247 -31.54 6.62 -8.02
N ALA A 248 -31.19 7.76 -7.43
CA ALA A 248 -31.56 8.10 -6.05
C ALA A 248 -33.08 8.20 -5.86
N VAL A 249 -33.81 8.74 -6.84
CA VAL A 249 -35.28 8.77 -6.85
C VAL A 249 -35.87 7.35 -6.88
N ARG A 250 -35.37 6.49 -7.78
CA ARG A 250 -35.84 5.08 -7.86
C ARG A 250 -35.60 4.30 -6.57
N HIS A 251 -34.60 4.67 -5.79
CA HIS A 251 -34.22 4.00 -4.55
C HIS A 251 -34.73 4.72 -3.29
N GLY A 252 -35.65 5.69 -3.44
CA GLY A 252 -36.31 6.34 -2.31
C GLY A 252 -35.38 7.16 -1.40
N LEU A 253 -34.29 7.72 -1.94
CA LEU A 253 -33.30 8.46 -1.17
C LEU A 253 -33.65 9.95 -0.99
N LEU A 254 -34.79 10.41 -1.50
CA LEU A 254 -35.25 11.77 -1.23
C LEU A 254 -35.68 11.86 0.24
N ARG A 255 -35.11 12.81 0.98
CA ARG A 255 -35.60 13.10 2.33
C ARG A 255 -37.02 13.65 2.20
N GLU A 256 -37.97 13.07 2.93
CA GLU A 256 -39.26 13.73 3.15
C GLU A 256 -38.96 15.11 3.77
N ALA A 257 -39.41 16.16 3.08
CA ALA A 257 -39.26 17.53 3.54
C ALA A 257 -40.08 17.70 4.82
N GLY A 258 -39.39 17.92 5.94
CA GLY A 258 -39.94 18.47 7.18
C GLY A 258 -39.39 19.86 7.38
#